data_AF-A0A1F5KGM9-F1
#
_entry.id   AF-A0A1F5KGM9-F1
#
_cell.length_a   1.000
_cell.length_b   1.000
_cell.length_c   1.000
_cell.angle_alpha   90.00
_cell.angle_beta   90.00
_cell.angle_gamma   90.00
#
_symmetry.space_group_name_H-M   'P 1'
#
loop_
_entity.id
_entity.type
_entity.pdbx_description
1 polymer ?
#
loop_
_entity_poly.entity_id
_entity_poly.type
_entity_poly.pdbx_seq_one_letter_code
_entity_poly.pdbx_strand_id
1 'polypeptide(L)'
;MPIIKSAKKKMRKDKKRTLLNDLIQKDLKSLLKNARREPSVKTFSAVFSKLDKAVKTHLVHANTAARLKSRLAKSAATKSA
;
A
#
# COMPACT_ATOMS: atom_id res chain seq x y z
N MET A 1 19.02 22.17 10.33
CA MET A 1 18.66 22.88 9.08
C MET A 1 19.62 22.49 7.97
N PRO A 2 19.17 22.42 6.71
CA PRO A 2 20.04 22.10 5.59
C PRO A 2 21.01 23.26 5.31
N ILE A 3 22.30 22.99 5.48
CA ILE A 3 23.39 23.98 5.29
C ILE A 3 23.67 24.17 3.79
N ILE A 4 23.74 23.07 3.03
CA ILE A 4 24.06 23.07 1.60
C ILE A 4 22.81 23.20 0.70
N LYS A 5 23.00 23.77 -0.51
CA LYS A 5 21.91 24.00 -1.49
C LYS A 5 21.19 22.69 -1.89
N SER A 6 21.93 21.60 -2.03
CA SER A 6 21.38 20.27 -2.37
C SER A 6 20.47 19.72 -1.27
N ALA A 7 20.82 19.94 0.01
CA ALA A 7 20.00 19.54 1.15
C ALA A 7 18.68 20.33 1.22
N LYS A 8 18.71 21.65 0.96
CA LYS A 8 17.49 22.47 0.81
C LYS A 8 16.58 21.94 -0.31
N LYS A 9 17.15 21.51 -1.44
CA LYS A 9 16.41 20.89 -2.56
C LYS A 9 15.84 19.52 -2.17
N LYS A 10 16.60 18.70 -1.44
CA LYS A 10 16.16 17.38 -0.96
C LYS A 10 14.95 17.50 -0.05
N MET A 11 14.98 18.39 0.95
CA MET A 11 13.83 18.62 1.84
C MET A 11 12.54 18.98 1.08
N ARG A 12 12.63 19.85 0.07
CA ARG A 12 11.47 20.22 -0.76
C ARG A 12 10.91 19.02 -1.54
N LYS A 13 11.79 18.23 -2.15
CA LYS A 13 11.41 17.02 -2.88
C LYS A 13 10.77 15.98 -1.97
N ASP A 14 11.34 15.79 -0.79
CA ASP A 14 10.85 14.84 0.20
C ASP A 14 9.47 15.24 0.70
N LYS A 15 9.24 16.51 1.04
CA LYS A 15 7.91 17.00 1.44
C LYS A 15 6.84 16.63 0.42
N LYS A 16 7.09 16.86 -0.88
CA LYS A 16 6.14 16.49 -1.95
C LYS A 16 5.94 14.97 -2.03
N ARG A 17 7.01 14.18 -1.98
CA ARG A 17 6.95 12.71 -2.08
C ARG A 17 6.24 12.08 -0.89
N THR A 18 6.53 12.56 0.32
CA THR A 18 5.91 12.08 1.56
C THR A 18 4.41 12.30 1.53
N LEU A 19 3.94 13.47 1.10
CA LEU A 19 2.50 13.74 0.99
C LEU A 19 1.80 12.80 0.01
N LEU A 20 2.37 12.59 -1.18
CA LEU A 20 1.80 11.68 -2.18
C LEU A 20 1.80 10.22 -1.71
N ASN A 21 2.90 9.78 -1.08
CA ASN A 21 3.03 8.43 -0.56
C ASN A 21 2.07 8.17 0.61
N ASP A 22 1.84 9.15 1.47
CA ASP A 22 0.90 9.05 2.59
C ASP A 22 -0.54 8.87 2.10
N LEU A 23 -0.95 9.61 1.05
CA LEU A 23 -2.26 9.42 0.41
C LEU A 23 -2.44 7.98 -0.10
N ILE A 24 -1.44 7.44 -0.81
CA ILE A 24 -1.49 6.08 -1.35
C ILE A 24 -1.50 5.05 -0.20
N GLN A 25 -0.72 5.27 0.86
CA GLN A 25 -0.71 4.38 2.02
C GLN A 25 -2.06 4.37 2.75
N LYS A 26 -2.70 5.52 2.90
CA LYS A 26 -4.03 5.65 3.51
C LYS A 26 -5.10 4.94 2.69
N ASP A 27 -5.10 5.14 1.37
CA ASP A 27 -5.99 4.43 0.43
C ASP A 27 -5.82 2.91 0.58
N LEU A 28 -4.58 2.42 0.54
CA LEU A 28 -4.27 0.99 0.68
C LEU A 28 -4.70 0.42 2.05
N LYS A 29 -4.50 1.15 3.14
CA LYS A 29 -4.96 0.75 4.49
C LYS A 29 -6.48 0.66 4.57
N SER A 30 -7.18 1.63 3.98
CA SER A 30 -8.66 1.64 3.92
C SER A 30 -9.17 0.43 3.15
N LEU A 31 -8.64 0.18 1.95
CA LEU A 31 -9.01 -0.97 1.12
C LEU A 31 -8.74 -2.31 1.83
N LEU A 32 -7.59 -2.45 2.51
CA LEU A 32 -7.29 -3.65 3.30
C LEU A 32 -8.26 -3.84 4.46
N LYS A 33 -8.68 -2.76 5.13
CA LYS A 33 -9.66 -2.82 6.22
C LYS A 33 -11.02 -3.26 5.70
N ASN A 34 -11.45 -2.71 4.56
CA ASN A 34 -12.72 -3.04 3.94
C ASN A 34 -12.74 -4.50 3.45
N ALA A 35 -11.68 -4.96 2.79
CA ALA A 35 -11.59 -6.35 2.32
C ALA A 35 -11.59 -7.39 3.47
N ARG A 36 -11.17 -7.00 4.68
CA ARG A 36 -11.25 -7.87 5.87
C ARG A 36 -12.67 -7.91 6.46
N ARG A 37 -13.39 -6.80 6.42
CA ARG A 37 -14.77 -6.69 6.92
C ARG A 37 -15.75 -7.37 5.99
N GLU A 38 -15.67 -7.01 4.72
CA GLU A 38 -16.57 -7.46 3.65
C GLU A 38 -15.73 -8.17 2.58
N PRO A 39 -15.48 -9.48 2.76
CA PRO A 39 -14.76 -10.28 1.78
C PRO A 39 -15.64 -10.44 0.53
N SER A 40 -15.23 -9.81 -0.57
CA SER A 40 -15.91 -9.88 -1.86
C SER A 40 -14.88 -9.98 -2.97
N VAL A 41 -15.22 -10.66 -4.06
CA VAL A 41 -14.35 -10.77 -5.25
C VAL A 41 -13.94 -9.38 -5.76
N LYS A 42 -14.87 -8.41 -5.71
CA LYS A 42 -14.62 -7.03 -6.14
C LYS A 42 -13.63 -6.31 -5.20
N THR A 43 -13.77 -6.50 -3.88
CA THR A 43 -12.88 -5.86 -2.90
C THR A 43 -11.47 -6.46 -2.95
N PHE A 44 -11.36 -7.78 -3.13
CA PHE A 44 -10.06 -8.45 -3.30
C PHE A 44 -9.35 -8.03 -4.59
N SER A 45 -10.07 -7.95 -5.72
CA SER A 45 -9.50 -7.50 -6.99
C SER A 45 -8.93 -6.07 -6.89
N ALA A 46 -9.67 -5.16 -6.25
CA ALA A 46 -9.21 -3.79 -6.01
C ALA A 46 -7.95 -3.73 -5.12
N VAL A 47 -7.91 -4.52 -4.04
CA VAL A 47 -6.76 -4.61 -3.14
C VAL A 47 -5.53 -5.16 -3.85
N PHE A 48 -5.66 -6.24 -4.63
CA PHE A 48 -4.54 -6.84 -5.35
C PHE A 48 -3.96 -5.89 -6.39
N SER A 49 -4.82 -5.24 -7.19
CA SER A 49 -4.38 -4.25 -8.18
C SER A 49 -3.61 -3.09 -7.52
N LYS A 50 -4.10 -2.57 -6.39
CA LYS A 50 -3.44 -1.48 -5.67
C LYS A 50 -2.15 -1.90 -4.99
N LEU A 51 -2.08 -3.11 -4.44
CA LEU A 51 -0.83 -3.66 -3.89
C LEU A 51 0.24 -3.77 -4.96
N ASP A 52 -0.09 -4.28 -6.14
CA ASP A 52 0.89 -4.45 -7.22
C ASP A 52 1.40 -3.12 -7.77
N LYS A 53 0.52 -2.12 -7.88
CA LYS A 53 0.92 -0.75 -8.22
C LYS A 53 1.85 -0.14 -7.16
N ALA A 54 1.61 -0.44 -5.87
CA ALA A 54 2.46 0.04 -4.78
C ALA A 54 3.83 -0.69 -4.71
N VAL A 55 3.91 -1.93 -5.17
CA VAL A 55 5.17 -2.66 -5.32
C VAL A 55 6.00 -2.07 -6.46
N LYS A 56 5.38 -1.76 -7.60
CA LYS A 56 6.07 -1.15 -8.76
C LYS A 56 6.75 0.18 -8.41
N THR A 57 6.17 0.96 -7.52
CA THR A 57 6.73 2.25 -7.06
C THR A 57 7.65 2.11 -5.84
N HIS A 58 7.95 0.88 -5.41
CA HIS A 58 8.71 0.55 -4.20
C HIS A 58 8.15 1.16 -2.91
N LEU A 59 6.86 1.54 -2.91
CA LEU A 59 6.19 2.01 -1.70
C LEU A 59 5.96 0.86 -0.70
N VAL A 60 5.74 -0.35 -1.22
CA VAL A 60 5.61 -1.59 -0.44
C VAL A 60 6.60 -2.62 -0.97
N HIS A 61 7.33 -3.28 -0.06
CA HIS A 61 8.24 -4.35 -0.45
C HIS A 61 7.48 -5.54 -1.06
N ALA A 62 8.05 -6.17 -2.10
CA ALA A 62 7.43 -7.31 -2.80
C ALA A 62 6.98 -8.43 -1.85
N ASN A 63 7.85 -8.82 -0.91
CA ASN A 63 7.53 -9.83 0.12
C ASN A 63 6.39 -9.40 1.06
N THR A 64 6.26 -8.11 1.34
CA THR A 64 5.13 -7.61 2.15
C THR A 64 3.83 -7.69 1.37
N ALA A 65 3.84 -7.35 0.08
CA ALA A 65 2.67 -7.54 -0.77
C ALA A 65 2.30 -9.02 -0.91
N ALA A 66 3.25 -9.90 -1.21
CA ALA A 66 3.03 -11.35 -1.29
C ALA A 66 2.44 -11.92 0.00
N ARG A 67 2.98 -11.53 1.16
CA ARG A 67 2.46 -11.91 2.48
C ARG A 67 1.02 -11.44 2.68
N LEU A 68 0.70 -10.20 2.31
CA LEU A 68 -0.66 -9.66 2.43
C LEU A 68 -1.65 -10.38 1.52
N LYS A 69 -1.28 -10.67 0.26
CA LYS A 69 -2.12 -11.45 -0.66
C LYS A 69 -2.40 -12.85 -0.12
N SER A 70 -1.35 -13.55 0.32
CA SER A 70 -1.48 -14.90 0.89
C SER A 70 -2.39 -14.94 2.12
N ARG A 71 -2.25 -13.97 3.04
CA ARG A 71 -3.11 -13.87 4.22
C ARG A 71 -4.58 -13.64 3.86
N LEU A 72 -4.86 -12.78 2.90
CA LEU A 72 -6.24 -12.54 2.44
C LEU A 72 -6.84 -13.79 1.79
N ALA A 73 -6.08 -14.47 0.93
CA ALA A 73 -6.53 -15.72 0.30
C ALA A 73 -6.84 -16.80 1.34
N LYS A 74 -5.96 -16.99 2.34
CA LYS A 74 -6.21 -17.94 3.44
C LYS A 74 -7.46 -17.59 4.24
N SER A 75 -7.67 -16.32 4.57
CA SER A 75 -8.85 -15.89 5.33
C SER A 75 -10.17 -16.08 4.56
N ALA A 76 -10.13 -16.03 3.23
CA ALA A 76 -11.29 -16.33 2.40
C ALA A 76 -11.59 -17.84 2.39
N ALA A 77 -10.55 -18.68 2.24
CA ALA A 77 -10.70 -20.13 2.24
C ALA A 77 -11.23 -20.70 3.58
N THR A 78 -10.87 -20.08 4.71
CA THR A 78 -11.37 -20.49 6.03
C THR A 78 -12.80 -20.05 6.33
N LYS A 79 -13.37 -19.09 5.58
CA LYS A 79 -14.76 -18.63 5.77
C LYS A 79 -15.77 -19.45 4.97
N SER A 80 -15.31 -20.25 4.01
CA SER A 80 -16.13 -21.11 3.15
C SER A 80 -16.19 -22.58 3.60
N ALA A 81 -15.49 -22.93 4.69
CA ALA A 81 -15.55 -24.23 5.35
C ALA A 81 -16.25 -24.07 6.70
#